data_AF-A0A357N9A3-F1
#
_entry.id   AF-A0A357N9A3-F1
#
_cell.length_a   1.000
_cell.length_b   1.000
_cell.length_c   1.000
_cell.angle_alpha   90.00
_cell.angle_beta   90.00
_cell.angle_gamma   90.00
#
_symmetry.space_group_name_H-M   'P 1'
#
loop_
_entity.id
_entity.type
_entity.pdbx_description
1 polymer ?
#
loop_
_entity_poly.entity_id
_entity_poly.type
_entity_poly.pdbx_seq_one_letter_code
_entity_poly.pdbx_strand_id
1 'polypeptide(L)'
;ARPFSGEPGAFKRTANRKDYSLVPPADTVLDHLIQKGLEVWGVGKIEDVFAHRGITRSNHTPDNLSGMEYTMELLEKDFKGLVFTNLVDFDSKYGHRNDPAGFAKALAEFDEMLAQLLLKLKAADMLIITADHGCDPTTASTDHSREYVPLLVYGPSLLQGVNLGVRDTFADVAATIAEIFRLPQPPHSRSFLPEVCYAGI
;
A
#
# COMPACT_ATOMS: atom_id res chain seq x y z
N ALA A 1 6.97 -7.92 19.69
CA ALA A 1 8.24 -7.99 20.45
C ALA A 1 9.24 -6.95 19.95
N ARG A 2 9.90 -6.24 20.87
CA ARG A 2 10.93 -5.22 20.58
C ARG A 2 12.20 -5.48 21.40
N PRO A 3 13.02 -6.47 21.03
CA PRO A 3 14.25 -6.78 21.75
C PRO A 3 15.30 -5.69 21.57
N PHE A 4 16.06 -5.42 22.65
CA PHE A 4 17.15 -4.46 22.67
C PHE A 4 18.41 -5.11 23.26
N SER A 5 19.57 -4.53 22.95
CA SER A 5 20.88 -4.87 23.51
C SER A 5 21.61 -3.61 23.95
N GLY A 6 22.74 -3.78 24.65
CA GLY A 6 23.54 -2.68 25.20
C GLY A 6 23.41 -2.57 26.72
N GLU A 7 23.87 -1.45 27.25
CA GLU A 7 23.98 -1.18 28.68
C GLU A 7 23.24 0.10 29.07
N PRO A 8 22.97 0.36 30.37
CA PRO A 8 22.36 1.61 30.82
C PRO A 8 23.03 2.84 30.20
N GLY A 9 22.25 3.68 29.51
CA GLY A 9 22.74 4.86 28.78
C GLY A 9 23.08 4.63 27.30
N ALA A 10 23.10 3.38 26.82
CA ALA A 10 23.49 3.03 25.45
C ALA A 10 22.65 1.90 24.81
N PHE A 11 21.38 1.75 25.18
CA PHE A 11 20.51 0.71 24.61
C PHE A 11 20.22 0.96 23.12
N LYS A 12 20.31 -0.11 22.32
CA LYS A 12 19.93 -0.13 20.90
C LYS A 12 18.91 -1.24 20.66
N ARG A 13 17.86 -0.93 19.91
CA ARG A 13 16.92 -1.96 19.42
C ARG A 13 17.66 -2.86 18.44
N THR A 14 17.45 -4.16 18.57
CA THR A 14 18.03 -5.15 17.64
C THR A 14 17.14 -5.31 16.40
N ALA A 15 17.66 -5.96 15.36
CA ALA A 15 16.91 -6.31 14.16
C ALA A 15 15.83 -7.40 14.42
N ASN A 16 15.84 -8.07 15.57
CA ASN A 16 14.94 -9.17 15.93
C ASN A 16 13.52 -8.69 16.33
N ARG A 17 13.07 -7.59 15.73
CA ARG A 17 11.69 -7.12 15.86
C ARG A 17 10.76 -8.19 15.29
N LYS A 18 9.69 -8.51 16.01
CA LYS A 18 8.60 -9.32 15.48
C LYS A 18 7.26 -8.70 15.86
N ASP A 19 6.38 -8.50 14.89
CA ASP A 19 5.00 -8.10 15.14
C ASP A 19 4.10 -9.34 15.09
N TYR A 20 3.09 -9.36 15.96
CA TYR A 20 2.14 -10.46 16.07
C TYR A 20 0.77 -9.88 15.80
N SER A 21 0.49 -9.69 14.51
CA SER A 21 -0.79 -9.17 14.04
C SER A 21 -1.87 -10.22 14.16
N LEU A 22 -3.12 -9.78 14.33
CA LEU A 22 -4.27 -10.67 14.21
C LEU A 22 -4.44 -11.05 12.74
N VAL A 23 -4.68 -12.35 12.49
CA VAL A 23 -5.05 -12.82 11.16
C VAL A 23 -6.37 -12.17 10.78
N PRO A 24 -6.53 -11.66 9.53
CA PRO A 24 -7.82 -11.16 9.05
C PRO A 24 -8.94 -12.17 9.34
N PRO A 25 -10.11 -11.73 9.83
CA PRO A 25 -11.15 -12.64 10.34
C PRO A 25 -11.86 -13.45 9.25
N ALA A 26 -11.68 -13.09 7.97
CA ALA A 26 -12.27 -13.76 6.82
C ALA A 26 -11.28 -13.73 5.64
N ASP A 27 -11.60 -14.46 4.57
CA ASP A 27 -10.87 -14.38 3.30
C ASP A 27 -10.89 -12.94 2.78
N THR A 28 -9.71 -12.49 2.36
CA THR A 28 -9.49 -11.18 1.72
C THR A 28 -9.38 -11.36 0.21
N VAL A 29 -9.37 -10.25 -0.54
CA VAL A 29 -9.07 -10.31 -1.99
C VAL A 29 -7.69 -10.93 -2.28
N LEU A 30 -6.75 -10.83 -1.34
CA LEU A 30 -5.42 -11.41 -1.45
C LEU A 30 -5.48 -12.95 -1.44
N ASP A 31 -6.31 -13.53 -0.58
CA ASP A 31 -6.54 -14.98 -0.54
C ASP A 31 -7.14 -15.47 -1.86
N HIS A 32 -8.12 -14.75 -2.40
CA HIS A 32 -8.76 -15.10 -3.66
C HIS A 32 -7.82 -14.98 -4.89
N LEU A 33 -6.88 -14.03 -4.88
CA LEU A 33 -5.83 -13.95 -5.91
C LEU A 33 -4.99 -15.23 -5.91
N ILE A 34 -4.49 -15.64 -4.74
CA ILE A 34 -3.67 -16.86 -4.60
C ILE A 34 -4.46 -18.11 -4.97
N GLN A 35 -5.71 -18.23 -4.53
CA GLN A 35 -6.60 -19.35 -4.89
C GLN A 35 -6.78 -19.48 -6.41
N LYS A 36 -6.69 -18.37 -7.15
CA LYS A 36 -6.75 -18.33 -8.62
C LYS A 36 -5.40 -18.57 -9.31
N GLY A 37 -4.35 -18.87 -8.54
CA GLY A 37 -2.99 -19.08 -9.05
C GLY A 37 -2.28 -17.79 -9.46
N LEU A 38 -2.73 -16.63 -8.96
CA LEU A 38 -2.09 -15.34 -9.17
C LEU A 38 -1.10 -15.05 -8.03
N GLU A 39 -0.14 -14.16 -8.29
CA GLU A 39 0.86 -13.77 -7.31
C GLU A 39 0.46 -12.51 -6.53
N VAL A 40 0.82 -12.47 -5.24
CA VAL A 40 0.67 -11.29 -4.39
C VAL A 40 2.02 -10.99 -3.75
N TRP A 41 2.68 -9.96 -4.24
CA TRP A 41 4.00 -9.53 -3.78
C TRP A 41 3.86 -8.34 -2.83
N GLY A 42 4.13 -8.58 -1.55
CA GLY A 42 4.09 -7.55 -0.50
C GLY A 42 5.43 -6.84 -0.37
N VAL A 43 5.41 -5.50 -0.35
CA VAL A 43 6.59 -4.66 -0.13
C VAL A 43 6.40 -3.84 1.15
N GLY A 44 7.46 -3.75 1.95
CA GLY A 44 7.41 -3.07 3.24
C GLY A 44 6.67 -3.93 4.27
N LYS A 45 5.70 -3.34 4.97
CA LYS A 45 5.00 -4.01 6.08
C LYS A 45 3.77 -4.82 5.69
N ILE A 46 3.45 -4.95 4.39
CA ILE A 46 2.20 -5.61 3.95
C ILE A 46 2.08 -7.02 4.53
N GLU A 47 3.15 -7.83 4.51
CA GLU A 47 3.11 -9.18 5.07
C GLU A 47 2.74 -9.20 6.56
N ASP A 48 3.34 -8.31 7.36
CA ASP A 48 3.07 -8.20 8.79
C ASP A 48 1.64 -7.72 9.05
N VAL A 49 1.14 -6.76 8.26
CA VAL A 49 -0.23 -6.23 8.39
C VAL A 49 -1.28 -7.32 8.17
N PHE A 50 -1.04 -8.22 7.21
CA PHE A 50 -1.94 -9.33 6.92
C PHE A 50 -1.58 -10.62 7.66
N ALA A 51 -0.66 -10.58 8.64
CA ALA A 51 -0.21 -11.75 9.40
C ALA A 51 0.21 -12.93 8.50
N HIS A 52 0.96 -12.62 7.43
CA HIS A 52 1.42 -13.57 6.40
C HIS A 52 0.30 -14.21 5.55
N ARG A 53 -0.96 -13.81 5.71
CA ARG A 53 -2.10 -14.33 4.94
C ARG A 53 -2.21 -13.65 3.58
N GLY A 54 -2.47 -14.45 2.53
CA GLY A 54 -2.71 -13.91 1.19
C GLY A 54 -1.47 -13.37 0.49
N ILE A 55 -0.26 -13.69 0.95
CA ILE A 55 1.01 -13.21 0.37
C ILE A 55 1.79 -14.38 -0.25
N THR A 56 2.21 -14.25 -1.51
CA THR A 56 3.07 -15.26 -2.15
C THR A 56 4.55 -14.98 -1.95
N ARG A 57 4.94 -13.70 -1.94
CA ARG A 57 6.31 -13.24 -1.69
C ARG A 57 6.27 -11.94 -0.92
N SER A 58 7.26 -11.72 -0.05
CA SER A 58 7.41 -10.48 0.69
C SER A 58 8.85 -9.99 0.67
N ASN A 59 9.02 -8.67 0.71
CA ASN A 59 10.30 -8.04 1.01
C ASN A 59 10.08 -6.86 1.96
N HIS A 60 10.68 -6.93 3.14
CA HIS A 60 10.60 -5.88 4.14
C HIS A 60 11.60 -4.78 3.79
N THR A 61 11.15 -3.53 3.78
CA THR A 61 11.99 -2.39 3.43
C THR A 61 12.19 -1.46 4.64
N PRO A 62 13.40 -0.89 4.83
CA PRO A 62 13.73 -0.07 6.00
C PRO A 62 13.20 1.37 5.92
N ASP A 63 12.86 1.84 4.72
CA ASP A 63 12.42 3.20 4.42
C ASP A 63 11.59 3.26 3.12
N ASN A 64 11.04 4.45 2.86
CA ASN A 64 10.22 4.69 1.67
C ASN A 64 11.01 4.57 0.36
N LEU A 65 12.27 5.02 0.33
CA LEU A 65 13.12 4.97 -0.86
C LEU A 65 13.34 3.52 -1.30
N SER A 66 13.80 2.67 -0.39
CA SER A 66 13.99 1.23 -0.64
C SER A 66 12.68 0.55 -1.03
N GLY A 67 11.55 1.00 -0.45
CA GLY A 67 10.20 0.54 -0.82
C GLY A 67 9.84 0.83 -2.28
N MET A 68 10.09 2.06 -2.72
CA MET A 68 9.83 2.49 -4.10
C MET A 68 10.79 1.84 -5.10
N GLU A 69 12.09 1.79 -4.80
CA GLU A 69 13.10 1.12 -5.63
C GLU A 69 12.72 -0.35 -5.85
N TYR A 70 12.41 -1.08 -4.78
CA TYR A 70 12.02 -2.48 -4.90
C TYR A 70 10.70 -2.64 -5.66
N THR A 71 9.72 -1.76 -5.43
CA THR A 71 8.46 -1.77 -6.22
C THR A 71 8.75 -1.63 -7.71
N MET A 72 9.64 -0.72 -8.10
CA MET A 72 10.06 -0.52 -9.48
C MET A 72 10.81 -1.73 -10.05
N GLU A 73 11.65 -2.41 -9.26
CA GLU A 73 12.30 -3.67 -9.68
C GLU A 73 11.30 -4.78 -9.95
N LEU A 74 10.20 -4.85 -9.17
CA LEU A 74 9.15 -5.84 -9.37
C LEU A 74 8.37 -5.62 -10.67
N LEU A 75 8.16 -4.36 -11.08
CA LEU A 75 7.50 -4.02 -12.35
C LEU A 75 8.27 -4.52 -13.59
N GLU A 76 9.59 -4.70 -13.47
CA GLU A 76 10.43 -5.24 -14.54
C GLU A 76 10.34 -6.77 -14.67
N LYS A 77 9.77 -7.46 -13.68
CA LYS A 77 9.58 -8.91 -13.73
C LYS A 77 8.36 -9.27 -14.56
N ASP A 78 8.37 -10.49 -15.09
CA ASP A 78 7.16 -11.11 -15.63
C ASP A 78 6.36 -11.69 -14.46
N PHE A 79 5.19 -11.12 -14.19
CA PHE A 79 4.32 -11.53 -13.11
C PHE A 79 2.86 -11.25 -13.48
N LYS A 80 1.95 -11.99 -12.87
CA LYS A 80 0.51 -11.77 -13.03
C LYS A 80 -0.17 -11.80 -11.66
N GLY A 81 -0.66 -10.65 -11.23
CA GLY A 81 -1.32 -10.52 -9.93
C GLY A 81 -1.16 -9.11 -9.38
N LEU A 82 -0.79 -9.00 -8.10
CA LEU A 82 -0.74 -7.74 -7.36
C LEU A 82 0.65 -7.50 -6.75
N VAL A 83 1.21 -6.33 -6.99
CA VAL A 83 2.26 -5.75 -6.14
C VAL A 83 1.58 -4.82 -5.15
N PHE A 84 1.75 -5.07 -3.86
CA PHE A 84 1.15 -4.27 -2.79
C PHE A 84 2.26 -3.68 -1.93
N THR A 85 2.43 -2.36 -1.97
CA THR A 85 3.51 -1.64 -1.28
C THR A 85 2.96 -0.77 -0.16
N ASN A 86 3.59 -0.84 1.01
CA ASN A 86 3.37 0.10 2.12
C ASN A 86 4.63 0.95 2.36
N LEU A 87 4.46 2.28 2.28
CA LEU A 87 5.51 3.28 2.51
C LEU A 87 5.31 3.89 3.91
N VAL A 88 6.00 3.34 4.91
CA VAL A 88 5.65 3.53 6.32
C VAL A 88 6.29 4.73 7.01
N ASP A 89 7.21 5.44 6.35
CA ASP A 89 7.95 6.52 6.99
C ASP A 89 7.05 7.71 7.31
N PHE A 90 6.04 7.97 6.46
CA PHE A 90 5.02 9.01 6.67
C PHE A 90 4.40 8.90 8.07
N ASP A 91 3.98 7.70 8.44
CA ASP A 91 3.42 7.40 9.75
C ASP A 91 4.50 7.35 10.85
N SER A 92 5.50 6.49 10.67
CA SER A 92 6.37 6.05 11.77
C SER A 92 7.56 6.99 12.07
N LYS A 93 8.01 7.76 11.08
CA LYS A 93 9.12 8.71 11.23
C LYS A 93 8.62 10.15 11.39
N TYR A 94 7.49 10.52 10.79
CA TYR A 94 7.05 11.92 10.73
C TYR A 94 5.72 12.19 11.44
N GLY A 95 4.65 11.45 11.11
CA GLY A 95 3.31 11.62 11.66
C GLY A 95 3.28 11.49 13.17
N HIS A 96 3.59 10.31 13.71
CA HIS A 96 3.62 10.07 15.16
C HIS A 96 4.64 10.94 15.93
N ARG A 97 5.58 11.58 15.23
CA ARG A 97 6.62 12.44 15.82
C ARG A 97 6.31 13.93 15.71
N ASN A 98 5.16 14.29 15.14
CA ASN A 98 4.75 15.66 14.89
C ASN A 98 5.88 16.48 14.24
N ASP A 99 6.40 15.94 13.12
CA ASP A 99 7.41 16.59 12.30
C ASP A 99 6.84 16.98 10.93
N PRO A 100 6.16 18.15 10.81
CA PRO A 100 5.58 18.60 9.55
C PRO A 100 6.63 18.83 8.44
N ALA A 101 7.82 19.30 8.80
CA ALA A 101 8.87 19.59 7.83
C ALA A 101 9.44 18.29 7.24
N GLY A 102 9.68 17.29 8.07
CA GLY A 102 10.08 15.95 7.64
C GLY A 102 9.00 15.27 6.81
N PHE A 103 7.72 15.39 7.21
CA PHE A 103 6.60 14.84 6.46
C PHE A 103 6.51 15.46 5.05
N ALA A 104 6.56 16.79 4.96
CA ALA A 104 6.52 17.50 3.68
C ALA A 104 7.69 17.13 2.76
N LYS A 105 8.90 17.00 3.33
CA LYS A 105 10.08 16.56 2.60
C LYS A 105 9.91 15.14 2.06
N ALA A 106 9.43 14.20 2.88
CA ALA A 106 9.19 12.82 2.46
C ALA A 106 8.12 12.72 1.36
N LEU A 107 7.11 13.60 1.37
CA LEU A 107 6.11 13.67 0.31
C LEU A 107 6.73 14.14 -1.02
N ALA A 108 7.61 15.14 -0.99
CA ALA A 108 8.33 15.60 -2.18
C ALA A 108 9.27 14.52 -2.73
N GLU A 109 10.01 13.82 -1.86
CA GLU A 109 10.87 12.68 -2.25
C GLU A 109 10.03 11.54 -2.88
N PHE A 110 8.84 11.26 -2.35
CA PHE A 110 7.91 10.30 -2.95
C PHE A 110 7.43 10.73 -4.33
N ASP A 111 7.09 12.01 -4.52
CA ASP A 111 6.64 12.55 -5.81
C ASP A 111 7.70 12.38 -6.91
N GLU A 112 8.96 12.66 -6.59
CA GLU A 112 10.10 12.43 -7.50
C GLU A 112 10.26 10.96 -7.91
N MET A 113 10.04 10.03 -6.96
CA MET A 113 10.09 8.59 -7.24
C MET A 113 8.85 8.11 -8.01
N LEU A 114 7.69 8.68 -7.74
CA LEU A 114 6.46 8.38 -8.47
C LEU A 114 6.63 8.70 -9.95
N ALA A 115 7.23 9.84 -10.28
CA ALA A 115 7.54 10.20 -11.67
C ALA A 115 8.36 9.11 -12.40
N GLN A 116 9.32 8.47 -11.71
CA GLN A 116 10.12 7.38 -12.27
C GLN A 116 9.32 6.08 -12.39
N LEU A 117 8.49 5.76 -11.38
CA LEU A 117 7.63 4.57 -11.38
C LEU A 117 6.65 4.60 -12.56
N LEU A 118 6.06 5.76 -12.85
CA LEU A 118 5.09 5.91 -13.95
C LEU A 118 5.68 5.54 -15.32
N LEU A 119 6.98 5.74 -15.53
CA LEU A 119 7.67 5.38 -16.77
C LEU A 119 7.85 3.86 -16.95
N LYS A 120 7.70 3.07 -15.87
CA LYS A 120 7.87 1.61 -15.89
C LYS A 120 6.55 0.85 -16.10
N LEU A 121 5.42 1.53 -16.02
CA LEU A 121 4.11 0.90 -16.19
C LEU A 121 3.89 0.46 -17.64
N LYS A 122 3.43 -0.78 -17.81
CA LYS A 122 3.05 -1.37 -19.09
C LYS A 122 1.60 -1.00 -19.43
N ALA A 123 1.21 -1.20 -20.68
CA ALA A 123 -0.11 -0.81 -21.18
C ALA A 123 -1.28 -1.41 -20.38
N ALA A 124 -1.14 -2.62 -19.86
CA ALA A 124 -2.17 -3.32 -19.10
C ALA A 124 -2.12 -3.07 -17.58
N ASP A 125 -1.14 -2.30 -17.10
CA ASP A 125 -0.95 -2.08 -15.67
C ASP A 125 -1.91 -1.00 -15.15
N MET A 126 -2.39 -1.20 -13.92
CA MET A 126 -3.13 -0.22 -13.15
C MET A 126 -2.40 0.05 -11.84
N LEU A 127 -2.09 1.32 -11.60
CA LEU A 127 -1.57 1.86 -10.35
C LEU A 127 -2.72 2.48 -9.54
N ILE A 128 -2.81 2.11 -8.27
CA ILE A 128 -3.73 2.70 -7.30
C ILE A 128 -2.89 3.26 -6.14
N ILE A 129 -3.02 4.55 -5.84
CA ILE A 129 -2.36 5.22 -4.72
C ILE A 129 -3.43 5.64 -3.72
N THR A 130 -3.25 5.24 -2.46
CA THR A 130 -4.16 5.59 -1.36
C THR A 130 -3.43 5.58 -0.01
N ALA A 131 -4.15 5.87 1.07
CA ALA A 131 -3.69 5.73 2.45
C ALA A 131 -4.70 4.90 3.26
N ASP A 132 -4.34 4.51 4.47
CA ASP A 132 -5.15 3.70 5.38
C ASP A 132 -5.75 4.51 6.54
N HIS A 133 -5.20 5.68 6.85
CA HIS A 133 -5.72 6.65 7.82
C HIS A 133 -4.98 7.99 7.69
N GLY A 134 -5.34 8.96 8.51
CA GLY A 134 -4.56 10.18 8.73
C GLY A 134 -3.53 10.01 9.85
N CYS A 135 -2.52 10.86 9.86
CA CYS A 135 -1.61 11.05 11.00
C CYS A 135 -1.06 12.48 10.94
N ASP A 136 -1.91 13.46 11.25
CA ASP A 136 -1.60 14.89 11.11
C ASP A 136 -0.46 15.33 12.05
N PRO A 137 0.74 15.64 11.50
CA PRO A 137 1.92 15.99 12.29
C PRO A 137 1.86 17.41 12.89
N THR A 138 0.80 18.17 12.60
CA THR A 138 0.61 19.55 13.10
C THR A 138 -0.25 19.61 14.36
N THR A 139 -0.84 18.48 14.76
CA THR A 139 -1.64 18.39 15.98
C THR A 139 -0.78 18.06 17.20
N ALA A 140 -1.35 18.23 18.40
CA ALA A 140 -0.70 17.81 19.64
C ALA A 140 -0.79 16.29 19.88
N SER A 141 -1.61 15.56 19.10
CA SER A 141 -1.75 14.11 19.21
C SER A 141 -0.45 13.43 18.76
N THR A 142 -0.15 12.26 19.32
CA THR A 142 0.86 11.34 18.76
C THR A 142 0.21 10.06 18.26
N ASP A 143 -1.12 10.06 18.12
CA ASP A 143 -1.92 8.96 17.59
C ASP A 143 -2.49 9.34 16.22
N HIS A 144 -3.06 8.36 15.51
CA HIS A 144 -3.68 8.58 14.20
C HIS A 144 -4.88 9.53 14.26
N SER A 145 -5.14 10.16 13.11
CA SER A 145 -6.29 11.04 12.89
C SER A 145 -7.31 10.37 11.98
N ARG A 146 -8.61 10.59 12.26
CA ARG A 146 -9.71 10.05 11.46
C ARG A 146 -10.00 10.97 10.28
N GLU A 147 -9.34 10.68 9.17
CA GLU A 147 -9.41 11.49 7.95
C GLU A 147 -9.91 10.70 6.74
N TYR A 148 -10.35 11.43 5.72
CA TYR A 148 -10.43 10.86 4.37
C TYR A 148 -9.04 10.56 3.85
N VAL A 149 -8.94 9.55 2.99
CA VAL A 149 -7.69 9.18 2.32
C VAL A 149 -7.79 9.50 0.83
N PRO A 150 -6.70 9.89 0.16
CA PRO A 150 -6.73 10.10 -1.28
C PRO A 150 -6.97 8.77 -2.01
N LEU A 151 -7.57 8.83 -3.20
CA LEU A 151 -7.65 7.71 -4.13
C LEU A 151 -7.26 8.23 -5.51
N LEU A 152 -6.08 7.84 -5.98
CA LEU A 152 -5.61 8.12 -7.33
C LEU A 152 -5.49 6.80 -8.09
N VAL A 153 -6.05 6.77 -9.29
CA VAL A 153 -6.02 5.59 -10.17
C VAL A 153 -5.42 6.03 -11.49
N TYR A 154 -4.37 5.33 -11.92
CA TYR A 154 -3.65 5.63 -13.15
C TYR A 154 -3.28 4.34 -13.87
N GLY A 155 -3.30 4.39 -15.20
CA GLY A 155 -2.79 3.32 -16.05
C GLY A 155 -2.70 3.82 -17.47
N PRO A 156 -1.72 3.37 -18.29
CA PRO A 156 -1.54 3.89 -19.63
C PRO A 156 -2.75 3.69 -20.56
N SER A 157 -3.57 2.66 -20.31
CA SER A 157 -4.79 2.37 -21.09
C SER A 157 -6.09 2.81 -20.41
N LEU A 158 -6.03 3.43 -19.23
CA LEU A 158 -7.22 3.88 -18.49
C LEU A 158 -7.70 5.26 -18.98
N LEU A 159 -8.99 5.51 -18.77
CA LEU A 159 -9.58 6.83 -18.95
C LEU A 159 -8.90 7.84 -18.02
N GLN A 160 -8.58 9.01 -18.58
CA GLN A 160 -7.91 10.10 -17.86
C GLN A 160 -8.93 11.16 -17.41
N GLY A 161 -8.65 11.84 -16.30
CA GLY A 161 -9.49 12.94 -15.80
C GLY A 161 -10.85 12.52 -15.25
N VAL A 162 -11.04 11.23 -14.92
CA VAL A 162 -12.27 10.73 -14.30
C VAL A 162 -12.33 11.14 -12.84
N ASN A 163 -13.44 11.76 -12.43
CA ASN A 163 -13.73 12.03 -11.04
C ASN A 163 -14.51 10.86 -10.43
N LEU A 164 -13.85 10.05 -9.61
CA LEU A 164 -14.44 8.89 -8.94
C LEU A 164 -15.36 9.23 -7.75
N GLY A 165 -15.47 10.53 -7.42
CA GLY A 165 -16.19 11.01 -6.26
C GLY A 165 -15.58 10.53 -4.94
N VAL A 166 -16.35 10.71 -3.86
CA VAL A 166 -16.01 10.14 -2.55
C VAL A 166 -16.47 8.69 -2.52
N ARG A 167 -15.60 7.79 -2.06
CA ARG A 167 -15.93 6.38 -1.88
C ARG A 167 -16.45 6.14 -0.46
N ASP A 168 -17.46 5.31 -0.34
CA ASP A 168 -18.10 5.03 0.96
C ASP A 168 -17.24 4.13 1.86
N THR A 169 -16.31 3.38 1.27
CA THR A 169 -15.45 2.43 1.99
C THR A 169 -14.12 2.19 1.26
N PHE A 170 -13.07 1.84 2.02
CA PHE A 170 -11.79 1.40 1.45
C PHE A 170 -11.92 0.06 0.71
N ALA A 171 -12.93 -0.73 1.05
CA ALA A 171 -13.20 -2.01 0.40
C ALA A 171 -13.50 -1.86 -1.11
N ASP A 172 -13.80 -0.66 -1.60
CA ASP A 172 -13.95 -0.38 -3.03
C ASP A 172 -12.66 -0.64 -3.83
N VAL A 173 -11.49 -0.45 -3.22
CA VAL A 173 -10.20 -0.83 -3.84
C VAL A 173 -10.14 -2.35 -4.01
N ALA A 174 -10.51 -3.10 -2.97
CA ALA A 174 -10.56 -4.56 -3.03
C ALA A 174 -11.61 -5.05 -4.04
N ALA A 175 -12.76 -4.39 -4.15
CA ALA A 175 -13.79 -4.69 -5.15
C ALA A 175 -13.29 -4.49 -6.58
N THR A 176 -12.54 -3.40 -6.84
CA THR A 176 -11.90 -3.16 -8.13
C THR A 176 -10.85 -4.21 -8.46
N ILE A 177 -9.98 -4.58 -7.50
CA ILE A 177 -9.03 -5.67 -7.70
C ILE A 177 -9.77 -6.99 -7.99
N ALA A 178 -10.83 -7.27 -7.24
CA ALA A 178 -11.66 -8.46 -7.45
C ALA A 178 -12.29 -8.47 -8.85
N GLU A 179 -12.76 -7.33 -9.36
CA GLU A 179 -13.35 -7.22 -10.70
C GLU A 179 -12.30 -7.45 -11.80
N ILE A 180 -11.13 -6.79 -11.71
CA ILE A 180 -10.01 -6.95 -12.65
C ILE A 180 -9.64 -8.43 -12.82
N PHE A 181 -9.54 -9.15 -11.71
CA PHE A 181 -9.14 -10.55 -11.71
C PHE A 181 -10.31 -11.52 -11.71
N ARG A 182 -11.57 -11.06 -11.87
CA ARG A 182 -12.79 -11.89 -11.85
C ARG A 182 -12.86 -12.83 -10.63
N LEU A 183 -12.80 -12.24 -9.45
CA LEU A 183 -12.84 -12.88 -8.13
C LEU A 183 -14.19 -12.60 -7.44
N PRO A 184 -14.51 -13.32 -6.34
CA PRO A 184 -15.63 -12.97 -5.49
C PRO A 184 -15.55 -11.52 -5.00
N GLN A 185 -16.68 -10.81 -5.07
CA GLN A 185 -16.74 -9.42 -4.62
C GLN A 185 -16.78 -9.34 -3.09
N PRO A 186 -16.02 -8.42 -2.47
CA PRO A 186 -16.12 -8.18 -1.04
C PRO A 186 -17.52 -7.67 -0.67
N PRO A 187 -18.00 -7.96 0.56
CA PRO A 187 -19.27 -7.43 1.03
C PRO A 187 -19.18 -5.91 1.25
N HIS A 188 -20.30 -5.21 1.06
CA HIS A 188 -20.43 -3.77 1.31
C HIS A 188 -19.43 -2.89 0.54
N SER A 189 -19.05 -3.29 -0.67
CA SER A 189 -18.13 -2.54 -1.53
C SER A 189 -18.65 -2.41 -2.95
N ARG A 190 -18.14 -1.42 -3.68
CA ARG A 190 -18.48 -1.12 -5.07
C ARG A 190 -17.20 -0.88 -5.86
N SER A 191 -16.98 -1.69 -6.91
CA SER A 191 -15.88 -1.43 -7.83
C SER A 191 -16.09 -0.10 -8.58
N PHE A 192 -14.98 0.58 -8.83
CA PHE A 192 -14.88 1.73 -9.74
C PHE A 192 -14.23 1.35 -11.09
N LEU A 193 -13.96 0.07 -11.36
CA LEU A 193 -13.37 -0.38 -12.62
C LEU A 193 -14.17 0.10 -13.85
N PRO A 194 -15.52 0.01 -13.87
CA PRO A 194 -16.31 0.47 -15.01
C PRO A 194 -16.24 1.98 -15.25
N GLU A 195 -15.81 2.76 -14.25
CA GLU A 195 -15.70 4.22 -14.33
C GLU A 195 -14.38 4.64 -15.01
N VAL A 196 -13.34 3.79 -14.95
CA VAL A 196 -11.98 4.11 -15.43
C VAL A 196 -11.58 3.32 -16.69
N CYS A 197 -12.40 2.36 -17.12
CA CYS A 197 -12.16 1.57 -18.33
C CYS A 197 -13.09 1.97 -19.49
N TYR A 198 -12.61 1.83 -20.72
CA TYR A 198 -13.47 1.92 -21.89
C TYR A 198 -14.48 0.77 -21.90
N ALA A 199 -15.74 1.04 -22.27
CA ALA A 199 -16.76 0.01 -22.38
C ALA A 199 -16.32 -1.09 -23.38
N GLY A 200 -16.23 -2.35 -22.93
CA GLY A 200 -15.98 -3.50 -23.78
C GLY A 200 -14.55 -4.08 -23.76
N ILE A 201 -13.71 -3.69 -22.79
CA ILE A 201 -12.43 -4.35 -22.48
C ILE A 201 -12.59 -5.24 -21.24
#